data_AF-A0A662QAX7-F1
#
_entry.id   AF-A0A662QAX7-F1
#
_cell.length_a   1.000
_cell.length_b   1.000
_cell.length_c   1.000
_cell.angle_alpha   90.00
_cell.angle_beta   90.00
_cell.angle_gamma   90.00
#
_symmetry.space_group_name_H-M   'P 1'
#
loop_
_entity.id
_entity.type
_entity.pdbx_description
1 polymer ?
#
loop_
_entity_poly.entity_id
_entity_poly.type
_entity_poly.pdbx_seq_one_letter_code
_entity_poly.pdbx_strand_id
1 'polypeptide(L)'
;MLRQALIDEGIDLSKIFLIPVPDVGEHSIWVSKVKSFCPSFQIVYTNNPLVRRLFQEEGFEVKTIPLYQRNHEMGTKIRARMLKGEEWESLVPRSVAEYIKKIAGVERLREIAQKD
;
A
#
# COMPACT_ATOMS: atom_id res chain seq x y z
N MET A 1 -1.83 1.88 10.25
CA MET A 1 -0.53 2.19 9.62
C MET A 1 -0.59 3.48 8.82
N LEU A 2 -1.24 3.53 7.64
CA LEU A 2 -1.26 4.73 6.76
C LEU A 2 -1.66 6.04 7.47
N ARG A 3 -2.82 6.06 8.17
CA ARG A 3 -3.28 7.27 8.87
C ARG A 3 -2.25 7.82 9.85
N GLN A 4 -1.61 6.94 10.62
CA GLN A 4 -0.66 7.36 11.64
C GLN A 4 0.65 7.84 11.00
N ALA A 5 1.13 7.17 9.95
CA ALA A 5 2.29 7.63 9.18
C ALA A 5 2.08 9.03 8.62
N LEU A 6 0.89 9.31 8.04
CA LEU A 6 0.57 10.63 7.51
C LEU A 6 0.56 11.71 8.61
N ILE A 7 0.08 11.38 9.82
CA ILE A 7 0.08 12.31 10.97
C ILE A 7 1.51 12.58 11.44
N ASP A 8 2.33 11.55 11.57
CA ASP A 8 3.72 11.69 12.03
C ASP A 8 4.54 12.59 11.09
N GLU A 9 4.27 12.52 9.78
CA GLU A 9 4.91 13.34 8.75
C GLU A 9 4.26 14.73 8.58
N GLY A 10 3.28 15.08 9.42
CA GLY A 10 2.62 16.39 9.39
C GLY A 10 1.75 16.63 8.16
N ILE A 11 1.27 15.56 7.49
CA ILE A 11 0.44 15.67 6.30
C ILE A 11 -1.01 15.97 6.69
N ASP A 12 -1.56 17.00 6.07
CA ASP A 12 -2.95 17.44 6.28
C ASP A 12 -3.96 16.38 5.79
N LEU A 13 -4.58 15.69 6.74
CA LEU A 13 -5.57 14.64 6.48
C LEU A 13 -6.87 15.16 5.84
N SER A 14 -7.16 16.47 5.89
CA SER A 14 -8.35 17.01 5.22
C SER A 14 -8.31 16.86 3.70
N LYS A 15 -7.12 16.60 3.14
CA LYS A 15 -6.88 16.41 1.70
C LYS A 15 -6.84 14.94 1.29
N ILE A 16 -7.05 13.99 2.20
CA ILE A 16 -6.80 12.57 1.97
C ILE A 16 -7.98 11.71 2.45
N PHE A 17 -8.46 10.84 1.57
CA PHE A 17 -9.35 9.75 1.92
C PHE A 17 -8.58 8.41 1.93
N LEU A 18 -8.68 7.66 3.03
CA LEU A 18 -8.13 6.31 3.14
C LEU A 18 -9.28 5.30 3.04
N ILE A 19 -9.41 4.68 1.87
CA ILE A 19 -10.57 3.82 1.54
C ILE A 19 -10.09 2.39 1.30
N PRO A 20 -10.48 1.42 2.13
CA PRO A 20 -10.19 0.02 1.87
C PRO A 20 -11.11 -0.48 0.73
N VAL A 21 -10.51 -0.90 -0.38
CA VAL A 21 -11.24 -1.51 -1.50
C VAL A 21 -10.90 -3.00 -1.53
N PRO A 22 -11.87 -3.90 -1.32
CA PRO A 22 -11.61 -5.33 -1.43
C PRO A 22 -11.38 -5.73 -2.89
N ASP A 23 -10.48 -6.68 -3.10
CA ASP A 23 -10.27 -7.25 -4.43
C ASP A 23 -11.52 -7.98 -4.93
N VAL A 24 -11.66 -8.01 -6.26
CA VAL A 24 -12.69 -8.77 -6.96
C VAL A 24 -12.02 -9.85 -7.80
N GLY A 25 -12.64 -11.02 -7.90
CA GLY A 25 -12.14 -12.13 -8.71
C GLY A 25 -12.20 -11.87 -10.22
N GLU A 26 -12.80 -10.76 -10.64
CA GLU A 26 -13.02 -10.39 -12.04
C GLU A 26 -12.48 -8.99 -12.32
N HIS A 27 -11.47 -8.90 -13.21
CA HIS A 27 -10.83 -7.63 -13.54
C HIS A 27 -11.74 -6.65 -14.28
N SER A 28 -12.69 -7.15 -15.06
CA SER A 28 -13.64 -6.35 -15.85
C SER A 28 -14.50 -5.41 -15.00
N ILE A 29 -14.81 -5.79 -13.76
CA ILE A 29 -15.64 -4.99 -12.84
C ILE A 29 -14.83 -4.18 -11.82
N TRP A 30 -13.49 -4.30 -11.84
CA TRP A 30 -12.63 -3.72 -10.80
C TRP A 30 -12.69 -2.18 -10.79
N VAL A 31 -12.73 -1.52 -11.95
CA VAL A 31 -12.85 -0.04 -12.02
C VAL A 31 -14.19 0.44 -11.46
N SER A 32 -15.29 -0.24 -11.80
CA SER A 32 -16.62 0.05 -11.25
C SER A 32 -16.64 -0.12 -9.72
N LYS A 33 -16.00 -1.16 -9.20
CA LYS A 33 -15.83 -1.38 -7.75
C LYS A 33 -15.07 -0.22 -7.09
N VAL A 34 -13.97 0.24 -7.67
CA VAL A 34 -13.23 1.39 -7.12
C VAL A 34 -14.11 2.65 -7.13
N LYS A 35 -14.82 2.93 -8.23
CA LYS A 35 -15.74 4.07 -8.35
C LYS A 35 -16.88 4.02 -7.33
N SER A 36 -17.35 2.83 -6.93
CA SER A 36 -18.44 2.72 -5.94
C SER A 36 -17.96 2.95 -4.50
N PHE A 37 -16.67 2.77 -4.21
CA PHE A 37 -16.09 2.96 -2.88
C PHE A 37 -15.51 4.36 -2.68
N CYS A 38 -15.05 4.99 -3.77
CA CYS A 38 -14.34 6.27 -3.72
C CYS A 38 -15.25 7.45 -4.06
N PRO A 39 -14.96 8.66 -3.51
CA PRO A 39 -15.45 9.91 -4.08
C PRO A 39 -15.08 10.03 -5.56
N SER A 40 -15.69 11.00 -6.26
CA SER A 40 -15.30 11.29 -7.64
C SER A 40 -13.82 11.69 -7.73
N PHE A 41 -13.14 11.19 -8.75
CA PHE A 41 -11.74 11.49 -9.04
C PHE A 41 -11.51 11.61 -10.54
N GLN A 42 -10.44 12.29 -10.93
CA GLN A 42 -10.16 12.62 -12.34
C GLN A 42 -8.88 11.95 -12.85
N ILE A 43 -7.87 11.77 -11.98
CA ILE A 43 -6.55 11.26 -12.35
C ILE A 43 -6.22 10.03 -11.50
N VAL A 44 -5.74 8.97 -12.15
CA VAL A 44 -5.27 7.75 -11.49
C VAL A 44 -3.75 7.66 -11.57
N TYR A 45 -3.10 7.44 -10.44
CA TYR A 45 -1.66 7.23 -10.37
C TYR A 45 -1.36 5.75 -10.19
N THR A 46 -0.70 5.12 -11.17
CA THR A 46 -0.33 3.70 -11.11
C THR A 46 0.85 3.35 -11.99
N ASN A 47 1.70 2.45 -11.48
CA ASN A 47 2.77 1.79 -12.21
C ASN A 47 2.42 0.33 -12.56
N ASN A 48 1.21 -0.14 -12.25
CA ASN A 48 0.72 -1.47 -12.63
C ASN A 48 0.11 -1.43 -14.05
N PRO A 49 0.63 -2.20 -15.02
CA PRO A 49 0.13 -2.18 -16.40
C PRO A 49 -1.34 -2.57 -16.56
N LEU A 50 -1.83 -3.54 -15.78
CA LEU A 50 -3.23 -3.98 -15.84
C LEU A 50 -4.16 -2.87 -15.32
N VAL A 51 -3.86 -2.32 -14.15
CA VAL A 51 -4.66 -1.22 -13.56
C VAL A 51 -4.69 -0.01 -14.50
N ARG A 52 -3.55 0.30 -15.14
CA ARG A 52 -3.47 1.35 -16.16
C ARG A 52 -4.43 1.08 -17.31
N ARG A 53 -4.39 -0.14 -17.88
CA ARG A 53 -5.23 -0.50 -19.01
C ARG A 53 -6.72 -0.36 -18.68
N LEU A 54 -7.14 -0.93 -17.55
CA LEU A 54 -8.55 -0.92 -17.13
C LEU A 54 -9.09 0.50 -16.95
N PHE A 55 -8.33 1.40 -16.30
CA PHE A 55 -8.78 2.78 -16.11
C PHE A 55 -8.75 3.61 -17.40
N GLN A 56 -7.80 3.37 -18.30
CA GLN A 56 -7.75 4.04 -19.60
C GLN A 56 -8.94 3.65 -20.49
N GLU A 57 -9.38 2.38 -20.44
CA GLU A 57 -10.58 1.92 -21.17
C GLU A 57 -11.86 2.62 -20.70
N GLU A 58 -11.93 2.99 -19.43
CA GLU A 58 -13.02 3.77 -18.83
C GLU A 58 -12.85 5.29 -19.00
N GLY A 59 -11.84 5.74 -19.76
CA GLY A 59 -11.64 7.15 -20.11
C GLY A 59 -10.93 8.01 -19.06
N PHE A 60 -10.30 7.42 -18.04
CA PHE A 60 -9.55 8.17 -17.04
C PHE A 60 -8.15 8.59 -17.51
N GLU A 61 -7.69 9.75 -17.05
CA GLU A 61 -6.28 10.12 -17.17
C GLU A 61 -5.43 9.27 -16.22
N VAL A 62 -4.44 8.55 -16.75
CA VAL A 62 -3.58 7.66 -15.95
C VAL A 62 -2.11 8.05 -16.02
N LYS A 63 -1.54 8.46 -14.88
CA LYS A 63 -0.14 8.87 -14.73
C LYS A 63 0.70 7.79 -14.05
N THR A 64 1.96 7.68 -14.46
CA THR A 64 2.97 6.94 -13.69
C THR A 64 3.48 7.81 -12.55
N ILE A 65 4.06 7.18 -11.53
CA ILE A 65 4.75 7.88 -10.45
C ILE A 65 6.24 7.51 -10.46
N PRO A 66 7.14 8.46 -10.17
CA PRO A 66 8.55 8.15 -9.94
C PRO A 66 8.68 7.09 -8.86
N LEU A 67 9.57 6.13 -9.08
CA LEU A 67 9.79 5.06 -8.13
C LEU A 67 10.79 5.53 -7.08
N TYR A 68 10.32 5.71 -5.85
CA TYR A 68 11.16 6.09 -4.72
C TYR A 68 11.90 4.86 -4.18
N GLN A 69 13.22 5.00 -3.99
CA GLN A 69 14.11 4.05 -3.31
C GLN A 69 13.81 2.54 -3.52
N ARG A 70 13.59 2.10 -4.76
CA ARG A 70 13.26 0.69 -5.09
C ARG A 70 14.26 -0.33 -4.54
N ASN A 71 15.48 0.06 -4.24
CA ASN A 71 16.48 -0.88 -3.73
C ASN A 71 16.47 -1.00 -2.20
N HIS A 72 15.72 -0.18 -1.48
CA HIS A 72 15.79 -0.10 -0.03
C HIS A 72 14.41 -0.23 0.63
N GLU A 73 13.45 0.60 0.20
CA GLU A 73 12.15 0.76 0.88
C GLU A 73 11.04 -0.04 0.19
N MET A 74 11.27 -1.34 0.01
CA MET A 74 10.29 -2.25 -0.56
C MET A 74 9.70 -3.16 0.50
N GLY A 75 8.37 -3.33 0.50
CA GLY A 75 7.67 -4.25 1.40
C GLY A 75 8.25 -5.67 1.40
N THR A 76 8.68 -6.18 0.23
CA THR A 76 9.37 -7.49 0.13
C THR A 76 10.68 -7.53 0.92
N LYS A 77 11.50 -6.47 0.84
CA LYS A 77 12.79 -6.37 1.55
C LYS A 77 12.58 -6.18 3.05
N ILE A 78 11.65 -5.31 3.42
CA ILE A 78 11.26 -5.06 4.82
C ILE A 78 10.80 -6.38 5.47
N ARG A 79 9.90 -7.13 4.82
CA ARG A 79 9.45 -8.45 5.33
C ARG A 79 10.58 -9.46 5.40
N ALA A 80 11.50 -9.47 4.43
CA ALA A 80 12.67 -10.36 4.47
C ALA A 80 13.58 -10.05 5.67
N ARG A 81 13.79 -8.78 6.00
CA ARG A 81 14.55 -8.37 7.20
C ARG A 81 13.88 -8.83 8.50
N MET A 82 12.57 -8.60 8.62
CA MET A 82 11.77 -9.07 9.76
C MET A 82 11.92 -10.59 9.99
N LEU A 83 11.84 -11.37 8.91
CA LEU A 83 12.03 -12.83 8.95
C LEU A 83 13.43 -13.24 9.40
N LYS A 84 14.47 -12.54 8.93
CA LYS A 84 15.87 -12.79 9.31
C LYS A 84 16.26 -12.25 10.69
N GLY A 85 15.40 -11.44 11.32
CA GLY A 85 15.75 -10.73 12.56
C GLY A 85 16.73 -9.58 12.34
N GLU A 86 16.83 -9.07 11.11
CA GLU A 86 17.58 -7.87 10.77
C GLU A 86 16.77 -6.60 11.11
N GLU A 87 17.46 -5.45 11.27
CA GLU A 87 16.83 -4.16 11.56
C GLU A 87 15.95 -3.71 10.37
N TRP A 88 14.68 -3.41 10.67
CA TRP A 88 13.68 -3.01 9.66
C TRP A 88 12.89 -1.76 10.06
N GLU A 89 12.93 -1.38 11.32
CA GLU A 89 12.16 -0.26 11.87
C GLU A 89 12.54 1.07 11.24
N SER A 90 13.80 1.27 10.88
CA SER A 90 14.30 2.45 10.17
C SER A 90 13.78 2.58 8.74
N LEU A 91 13.24 1.50 8.16
CA LEU A 91 12.73 1.47 6.79
C LEU A 91 11.26 1.90 6.69
N VAL A 92 10.63 2.23 7.81
CA VAL A 92 9.23 2.68 7.87
C VAL A 92 9.09 3.88 8.81
N PRO A 93 8.03 4.70 8.68
CA PRO A 93 7.75 5.74 9.66
C PRO A 93 7.62 5.17 11.07
N ARG A 94 8.06 5.94 12.07
CA ARG A 94 8.15 5.49 13.47
C ARG A 94 6.86 4.85 13.97
N SER A 95 5.71 5.51 13.78
CA SER A 95 4.43 4.94 14.22
C SER A 95 4.05 3.63 13.53
N VAL A 96 4.53 3.39 12.31
CA VAL A 96 4.27 2.15 11.59
C VAL A 96 5.04 1.01 12.26
N ALA A 97 6.30 1.25 12.64
CA ALA A 97 7.09 0.28 13.41
C ALA A 97 6.44 -0.01 14.78
N GLU A 98 6.03 1.03 15.51
CA GLU A 98 5.32 0.88 16.79
C GLU A 98 4.01 0.09 16.64
N TYR A 99 3.24 0.37 15.59
CA TYR A 99 1.99 -0.35 15.33
C TYR A 99 2.23 -1.83 14.99
N ILE A 100 3.24 -2.15 14.16
CA ILE A 100 3.60 -3.53 13.83
C ILE A 100 3.98 -4.31 15.10
N LYS A 101 4.79 -3.71 15.99
CA LYS A 101 5.16 -4.31 17.28
C LYS A 101 3.93 -4.54 18.16
N LYS A 102 3.02 -3.55 18.23
CA LYS A 102 1.77 -3.65 19.01
C LYS A 102 0.88 -4.83 18.58
N ILE A 103 0.87 -5.17 17.29
CA ILE A 103 0.03 -6.26 16.76
C ILE A 103 0.76 -7.61 16.66
N ALA A 104 1.98 -7.71 17.23
CA ALA A 104 2.86 -8.88 17.08
C ALA A 104 3.05 -9.29 15.61
N GLY A 105 3.28 -8.29 14.73
CA GLY A 105 3.30 -8.51 13.29
C GLY A 105 4.52 -9.29 12.79
N VAL A 106 5.66 -9.20 13.49
CA VAL A 106 6.89 -9.93 13.13
C VAL A 106 6.75 -11.40 13.50
N GLU A 107 6.19 -11.67 14.67
CA GLU A 107 5.89 -12.99 15.20
C GLU A 107 4.93 -13.72 14.25
N ARG A 108 3.80 -13.08 13.93
CA ARG A 108 2.83 -13.61 12.97
C ARG A 108 3.45 -13.90 11.60
N LEU A 109 4.31 -13.00 11.11
CA LEU A 109 4.99 -13.19 9.84
C LEU A 109 5.91 -14.41 9.86
N ARG A 110 6.62 -14.65 10.97
CA ARG A 110 7.48 -15.84 11.16
C ARG A 110 6.66 -17.12 11.27
N GLU A 111 5.52 -17.10 11.95
CA GLU A 111 4.60 -18.24 12.05
C GLU A 111 4.08 -18.64 10.66
N ILE A 112 3.59 -17.69 9.87
CA ILE A 112 3.04 -17.96 8.52
C ILE A 112 4.13 -18.39 7.53
N ALA A 113 5.37 -17.93 7.71
CA ALA A 113 6.48 -18.26 6.82
C ALA A 113 7.13 -19.63 7.12
N GLN A 114 6.79 -20.27 8.24
CA GLN A 114 7.20 -21.65 8.49
C GLN A 114 6.54 -22.52 7.42
N LYS A 115 7.36 -23.35 6.76
CA LYS A 115 6.85 -24.40 5.90
C LYS A 115 6.45 -25.58 6.78
N ASP A 116 5.33 -26.20 6.44
CA ASP A 116 5.04 -27.56 6.90
C ASP A 116 6.17 -28.53 6.53
#